data_AF-D2Z8U8-F1
#
_entry.id   AF-D2Z8U8-F1
#
_cell.length_a   1.000
_cell.length_b   1.000
_cell.length_c   1.000
_cell.angle_alpha   90.00
_cell.angle_beta   90.00
_cell.angle_gamma   90.00
#
_symmetry.space_group_name_H-M   'P 1'
#
loop_
_entity.id
_entity.type
_entity.pdbx_description
1 polymer ?
#
loop_
_entity_poly.entity_id
_entity_poly.type
_entity_poly.pdbx_seq_one_letter_code
_entity_poly.pdbx_strand_id
1 'polypeptide(L)'
;MRHLLKITVGFMLALAVSTPAAAVNRGKALSEIISALSLPLWNGKSFSDVPKDHPSSRYVESAFAMGILFPSDRFYPDIEISKAEAIAFSFRAMGWHHEAKMAASLVQTKGELPPYLEPYVSLAGEIEPKMPPALVRSPSHTLNEEDLKDLTEWLKESIVSGVRWDMSVNSSSYTLSLHREGVGRPPKGWAIALSENSSEEKARATIKRLKNLNFPSYIERTDCAFSVRIGPYSNYAQAWLLAKKVPREFGKVSILPIGGGRRTLFWCMIKALPSRTSITTAPSIGARKLSLSEIGEHSHSVAAVNAGFFWKNRPVGTIVIDDIPVSPTYKNRSAVGWNQEMAFFGDGSFRLSVECGDKSLPISSINQPTSEGKIGFYTPHFGQFATSIKGNGTEFLLKRSKTIKARRSAGSNHFMKPEENILYLRTSGLGPFSDAAEIKLQTIWSDEAMIEAKQVIQAGPMILGLEGPFSSEWFSDSIINKRHPRTLAGWDGDRLCWIVIDGRSSWHSDGATLSEAAFIARQAGLVKAINMDGGGSSQLWWKGITVNLPSEGRERPLPYAVTFR
;
A
#
# COMPACT_ATOMS: atom_id res chain seq x y z
N MET A 1 -42.26 60.63 -63.87
CA MET A 1 -43.18 60.09 -62.84
C MET A 1 -42.47 58.99 -62.08
N ARG A 2 -42.47 59.10 -60.74
CA ARG A 2 -41.82 58.19 -59.80
C ARG A 2 -42.55 56.85 -59.76
N HIS A 3 -41.83 55.73 -59.84
CA HIS A 3 -42.27 54.48 -59.22
C HIS A 3 -41.07 53.81 -58.53
N LEU A 4 -40.96 54.05 -57.22
CA LEU A 4 -40.19 53.21 -56.30
C LEU A 4 -41.03 51.95 -56.03
N LEU A 5 -40.55 50.78 -56.43
CA LEU A 5 -41.06 49.49 -55.96
C LEU A 5 -40.21 49.09 -54.75
N LYS A 6 -40.77 49.22 -53.54
CA LYS A 6 -40.18 48.67 -52.31
C LYS A 6 -40.41 47.16 -52.31
N ILE A 7 -39.35 46.37 -52.46
CA ILE A 7 -39.38 44.92 -52.21
C ILE A 7 -39.10 44.72 -50.72
N THR A 8 -40.14 44.35 -49.98
CA THR A 8 -40.03 43.90 -48.59
C THR A 8 -39.61 42.43 -48.59
N VAL A 9 -38.33 42.15 -48.31
CA VAL A 9 -37.85 40.78 -48.06
C VAL A 9 -38.27 40.40 -46.64
N GLY A 10 -39.30 39.56 -46.52
CA GLY A 10 -39.67 38.94 -45.26
C GLY A 10 -38.61 37.91 -44.86
N PHE A 11 -37.82 38.24 -43.84
CA PHE A 11 -36.97 37.27 -43.15
C PHE A 11 -37.89 36.33 -42.36
N MET A 12 -38.16 35.15 -42.90
CA MET A 12 -38.83 34.09 -42.15
C MET A 12 -37.79 33.49 -41.19
N LEU A 13 -37.78 33.98 -39.95
CA LEU A 13 -36.99 33.39 -38.87
C LEU A 13 -37.59 32.01 -38.58
N ALA A 14 -37.01 30.95 -39.14
CA ALA A 14 -37.30 29.59 -38.72
C ALA A 14 -36.80 29.44 -37.28
N LEU A 15 -37.69 29.66 -36.31
CA LEU A 15 -37.50 29.20 -34.93
C LEU A 15 -37.40 27.68 -35.00
N ALA A 16 -36.18 27.17 -35.06
CA ALA A 16 -35.89 25.79 -34.74
C ALA A 16 -36.32 25.58 -33.29
N VAL A 17 -37.54 25.08 -33.10
CA VAL A 17 -37.98 24.55 -31.81
C VAL A 17 -37.10 23.32 -31.57
N SER A 18 -35.99 23.52 -30.86
CA SER A 18 -35.22 22.40 -30.32
C SER A 18 -36.16 21.66 -29.37
N THR A 19 -36.66 20.50 -29.78
CA THR A 19 -37.31 19.57 -28.87
C THR A 19 -36.37 19.36 -27.69
N PRO A 20 -36.78 19.58 -26.44
CA PRO A 20 -35.91 19.32 -25.30
C PRO A 20 -35.48 17.86 -25.38
N ALA A 21 -34.16 17.63 -25.41
CA ALA A 21 -33.61 16.28 -25.48
C ALA A 21 -34.18 15.48 -24.31
N ALA A 22 -34.77 14.31 -24.61
CA ALA A 22 -35.45 13.50 -23.60
C ALA A 22 -34.47 13.18 -22.46
N ALA A 23 -34.87 13.53 -21.23
CA ALA A 23 -34.10 13.26 -20.03
C ALA A 23 -34.01 11.76 -19.76
N VAL A 24 -32.82 11.28 -19.42
CA VAL A 24 -32.57 9.89 -19.07
C VAL A 24 -32.78 9.70 -17.56
N ASN A 25 -33.48 8.63 -17.18
CA ASN A 25 -33.62 8.27 -15.77
C ASN A 25 -32.45 7.41 -15.26
N ARG A 26 -32.26 7.36 -13.94
CA ARG A 26 -31.19 6.60 -13.28
C ARG A 26 -31.19 5.13 -13.65
N GLY A 27 -32.36 4.51 -13.69
CA GLY A 27 -32.53 3.10 -14.03
C GLY A 27 -31.97 2.78 -15.41
N LYS A 28 -32.37 3.54 -16.43
CA LYS A 28 -31.90 3.38 -17.81
C LYS A 28 -30.41 3.62 -17.91
N ALA A 29 -29.89 4.72 -17.35
CA ALA A 29 -28.46 5.01 -17.40
C ALA A 29 -27.61 3.89 -16.78
N LEU A 30 -27.98 3.39 -15.60
CA LEU A 30 -27.26 2.29 -14.97
C LEU A 30 -27.34 0.99 -15.78
N SER A 31 -28.51 0.67 -16.35
CA SER A 31 -28.70 -0.48 -17.24
C SER A 31 -27.76 -0.43 -18.44
N GLU A 32 -27.66 0.72 -19.09
CA GLU A 32 -26.78 0.93 -20.25
C GLU A 32 -25.30 0.89 -19.85
N ILE A 33 -24.90 1.47 -18.72
CA ILE A 33 -23.51 1.40 -18.21
C ILE A 33 -23.10 -0.06 -17.95
N ILE A 34 -23.94 -0.84 -17.27
CA ILE A 34 -23.68 -2.26 -16.97
C ILE A 34 -23.57 -3.07 -18.26
N SER A 35 -24.42 -2.78 -19.24
CA SER A 35 -24.44 -3.46 -20.54
C SER A 35 -23.22 -3.10 -21.38
N ALA A 36 -22.88 -1.81 -21.48
CA ALA A 36 -21.70 -1.31 -22.18
C ALA A 36 -20.42 -1.92 -21.61
N LEU A 37 -20.35 -2.05 -20.27
CA LEU A 37 -19.22 -2.69 -19.62
C LEU A 37 -19.25 -4.23 -19.69
N SER A 38 -20.33 -4.83 -20.19
CA SER A 38 -20.55 -6.28 -20.21
C SER A 38 -20.36 -6.91 -18.83
N LEU A 39 -20.96 -6.29 -17.80
CA LEU A 39 -20.88 -6.79 -16.43
C LEU A 39 -21.90 -7.93 -16.20
N PRO A 40 -21.60 -8.88 -15.31
CA PRO A 40 -22.49 -10.01 -15.05
C PRO A 40 -23.82 -9.54 -14.45
N LEU A 41 -24.91 -10.14 -14.91
CA LEU A 41 -26.25 -9.91 -14.36
C LEU A 41 -26.56 -10.91 -13.25
N TRP A 42 -27.16 -10.39 -12.18
CA TRP A 42 -27.53 -11.13 -10.97
C TRP A 42 -29.04 -11.19 -10.82
N ASN A 43 -29.53 -12.31 -10.29
CA ASN A 43 -30.94 -12.48 -9.93
C ASN A 43 -31.03 -12.44 -8.40
N GLY A 44 -31.32 -11.25 -7.85
CA GLY A 44 -31.39 -10.96 -6.41
C GLY A 44 -32.81 -10.74 -5.90
N LYS A 45 -32.95 -10.41 -4.60
CA LYS A 45 -34.20 -9.89 -4.03
C LYS A 45 -34.24 -8.37 -4.25
N SER A 46 -35.41 -7.83 -4.54
CA SER A 46 -35.65 -6.40 -4.74
C SER A 46 -34.91 -5.49 -3.76
N PHE A 47 -34.13 -4.59 -4.34
CA PHE A 47 -33.59 -3.39 -3.76
C PHE A 47 -34.76 -2.57 -3.24
N SER A 48 -34.61 -1.99 -2.05
CA SER A 48 -35.73 -1.56 -1.21
C SER A 48 -36.70 -0.58 -1.86
N ASP A 49 -36.24 0.19 -2.85
CA ASP A 49 -36.98 1.23 -3.55
C ASP A 49 -37.07 1.01 -5.08
N VAL A 50 -36.81 -0.20 -5.57
CA VAL A 50 -36.97 -0.57 -6.99
C VAL A 50 -37.97 -1.72 -7.14
N PRO A 51 -39.13 -1.50 -7.82
CA PRO A 51 -40.10 -2.56 -8.07
C PRO A 51 -39.49 -3.77 -8.81
N LYS A 52 -40.02 -4.97 -8.57
CA LYS A 52 -39.52 -6.22 -9.20
C LYS A 52 -39.71 -6.23 -10.71
N ASP A 53 -40.82 -5.67 -11.15
CA ASP A 53 -41.29 -5.56 -12.51
C ASP A 53 -40.71 -4.33 -13.24
N HIS A 54 -39.99 -3.46 -12.54
CA HIS A 54 -39.32 -2.32 -13.16
C HIS A 54 -38.27 -2.82 -14.19
N PRO A 55 -38.21 -2.26 -15.41
CA PRO A 55 -37.30 -2.73 -16.48
C PRO A 55 -35.83 -2.79 -16.08
N SER A 56 -35.38 -1.83 -15.26
CA SER A 56 -34.00 -1.77 -14.75
C SER A 56 -33.74 -2.60 -13.49
N SER A 57 -34.76 -3.27 -12.91
CA SER A 57 -34.65 -3.95 -11.60
C SER A 57 -33.45 -4.90 -11.54
N ARG A 58 -33.31 -5.76 -12.56
CA ARG A 58 -32.19 -6.71 -12.66
C ARG A 58 -30.81 -6.04 -12.72
N TYR A 59 -30.70 -4.88 -13.35
CA TYR A 59 -29.45 -4.14 -13.47
C TYR A 59 -29.08 -3.47 -12.15
N VAL A 60 -30.06 -2.89 -11.45
CA VAL A 60 -29.86 -2.32 -10.11
C VAL A 60 -29.43 -3.41 -9.12
N GLU A 61 -30.09 -4.57 -9.13
CA GLU A 61 -29.69 -5.73 -8.32
C GLU A 61 -28.24 -6.15 -8.59
N SER A 62 -27.85 -6.14 -9.86
CA SER A 62 -26.50 -6.50 -10.27
C SER A 62 -25.48 -5.50 -9.75
N ALA A 63 -25.76 -4.20 -9.90
CA ALA A 63 -24.90 -3.13 -9.39
C ALA A 63 -24.73 -3.24 -7.87
N PHE A 64 -25.82 -3.53 -7.17
CA PHE A 64 -25.84 -3.70 -5.73
C PHE A 64 -25.05 -4.94 -5.28
N ALA A 65 -25.27 -6.08 -5.94
CA ALA A 65 -24.55 -7.33 -5.68
C ALA A 65 -23.05 -7.20 -5.90
N MET A 66 -22.61 -6.34 -6.83
CA MET A 66 -21.21 -6.08 -7.13
C MET A 66 -20.57 -5.01 -6.22
N GLY A 67 -21.37 -4.22 -5.50
CA GLY A 67 -20.87 -3.11 -4.68
C GLY A 67 -20.62 -1.81 -5.48
N ILE A 68 -21.22 -1.67 -6.66
CA ILE A 68 -21.26 -0.41 -7.43
C ILE A 68 -22.21 0.58 -6.74
N LEU A 69 -23.36 0.06 -6.29
CA LEU A 69 -24.27 0.75 -5.39
C LEU A 69 -24.03 0.27 -3.96
N PHE A 70 -24.08 1.17 -2.99
CA PHE A 70 -23.82 0.81 -1.60
C PHE A 70 -25.09 0.38 -0.87
N PRO A 71 -25.02 -0.52 0.13
CA PRO A 71 -26.19 -0.98 0.89
C PRO A 71 -26.95 0.06 1.71
N SER A 72 -26.41 1.27 1.85
CA SER A 72 -27.09 2.40 2.48
C SER A 72 -27.78 3.33 1.49
N ASP A 73 -27.60 3.13 0.19
CA ASP A 73 -28.10 4.03 -0.84
C ASP A 73 -29.61 3.83 -1.06
N ARG A 74 -30.30 4.89 -1.45
CA ARG A 74 -31.60 4.82 -2.12
C ARG A 74 -31.39 5.16 -3.58
N PHE A 75 -31.88 4.33 -4.48
CA PHE A 75 -31.57 4.42 -5.89
C PHE A 75 -32.53 5.34 -6.65
N TYR A 76 -33.85 5.17 -6.44
CA TYR A 76 -34.92 5.84 -7.17
C TYR A 76 -34.77 5.72 -8.70
N PRO A 77 -35.31 4.66 -9.35
CA PRO A 77 -34.95 4.35 -10.74
C PRO A 77 -35.53 5.33 -11.76
N ASP A 78 -36.65 5.98 -11.45
CA ASP A 78 -37.41 6.83 -12.38
C ASP A 78 -37.02 8.32 -12.35
N ILE A 79 -36.19 8.75 -11.40
CA ILE A 79 -35.73 10.14 -11.38
C ILE A 79 -34.65 10.37 -12.43
N GLU A 80 -34.63 11.59 -12.97
CA GLU A 80 -33.59 12.05 -13.89
C GLU A 80 -32.21 11.92 -13.26
N ILE A 81 -31.23 11.49 -14.07
CA ILE A 81 -29.83 11.39 -13.65
C ILE A 81 -29.04 12.59 -14.17
N SER A 82 -28.15 13.13 -13.33
CA SER A 82 -27.16 14.12 -13.78
C SER A 82 -25.98 13.46 -14.50
N LYS A 83 -25.27 14.23 -15.33
CA LYS A 83 -24.00 13.79 -15.94
C LYS A 83 -22.97 13.34 -14.90
N ALA A 84 -22.87 14.06 -13.78
CA ALA A 84 -21.98 13.74 -12.66
C ALA A 84 -22.27 12.37 -12.05
N GLU A 85 -23.55 12.03 -11.86
CA GLU A 85 -23.94 10.72 -11.33
C GLU A 85 -23.65 9.59 -12.32
N ALA A 86 -23.90 9.82 -13.62
CA ALA A 86 -23.56 8.87 -14.66
C ALA A 86 -22.05 8.60 -14.74
N ILE A 87 -21.23 9.64 -14.60
CA ILE A 87 -19.77 9.53 -14.48
C ILE A 87 -19.40 8.73 -13.23
N ALA A 88 -19.97 9.06 -12.07
CA ALA A 88 -19.67 8.36 -10.82
C ALA A 88 -20.04 6.86 -10.88
N PHE A 89 -21.19 6.51 -11.46
CA PHE A 89 -21.58 5.10 -11.65
C PHE A 89 -20.63 4.38 -12.61
N SER A 90 -20.24 5.01 -13.71
CA SER A 90 -19.26 4.47 -14.65
C SER A 90 -17.92 4.16 -13.97
N PHE A 91 -17.34 5.12 -13.25
CA PHE A 91 -16.05 4.93 -12.58
C PHE A 91 -16.10 3.89 -11.46
N ARG A 92 -17.20 3.83 -10.69
CA ARG A 92 -17.42 2.76 -9.70
C ARG A 92 -17.48 1.40 -10.37
N ALA A 93 -18.22 1.28 -11.48
CA ALA A 93 -18.35 0.05 -12.24
C ALA A 93 -17.00 -0.43 -12.83
N MET A 94 -16.15 0.51 -13.25
CA MET A 94 -14.81 0.25 -13.76
C MET A 94 -13.76 -0.02 -12.67
N GLY A 95 -14.10 0.15 -11.39
CA GLY A 95 -13.20 -0.10 -10.25
C GLY A 95 -12.23 1.05 -9.94
N TRP A 96 -12.60 2.29 -10.29
CA TRP A 96 -11.78 3.50 -10.10
C TRP A 96 -12.20 4.33 -8.86
N HIS A 97 -12.83 3.68 -7.88
CA HIS A 97 -13.36 4.35 -6.69
C HIS A 97 -12.25 4.91 -5.79
N HIS A 98 -11.17 4.14 -5.63
CA HIS A 98 -10.07 4.48 -4.74
C HIS A 98 -9.36 5.74 -5.25
N GLU A 99 -9.01 5.75 -6.53
CA GLU A 99 -8.30 6.84 -7.20
C GLU A 99 -9.07 8.14 -7.12
N ALA A 100 -10.38 8.11 -7.43
CA ALA A 100 -11.22 9.30 -7.35
C ALA A 100 -11.16 9.92 -5.94
N LYS A 101 -11.43 9.13 -4.90
CA LYS A 101 -11.42 9.61 -3.50
C LYS A 101 -10.04 10.07 -3.02
N MET A 102 -9.01 9.31 -3.36
CA MET A 102 -7.65 9.57 -2.92
C MET A 102 -7.10 10.83 -3.60
N ALA A 103 -7.31 11.02 -4.91
CA ALA A 103 -6.86 12.22 -5.64
C ALA A 103 -7.48 13.50 -5.06
N ALA A 104 -8.78 13.49 -4.76
CA ALA A 104 -9.47 14.61 -4.12
C ALA A 104 -8.99 14.90 -2.69
N SER A 105 -8.34 13.94 -2.03
CA SER A 105 -7.72 14.16 -0.72
C SER A 105 -6.31 14.77 -0.82
N LEU A 106 -5.64 14.58 -1.97
CA LEU A 106 -4.31 15.14 -2.25
C LEU A 106 -4.38 16.56 -2.83
N VAL A 107 -5.43 16.87 -3.59
CA VAL A 107 -5.68 18.18 -4.20
C VAL A 107 -7.02 18.67 -3.70
N GLN A 108 -7.03 19.81 -3.00
CA GLN A 108 -8.30 20.42 -2.56
C GLN A 108 -9.15 20.77 -3.79
N THR A 109 -10.25 20.06 -3.99
CA THR A 109 -11.25 20.40 -5.00
C THR A 109 -12.24 21.39 -4.41
N LYS A 110 -12.39 22.56 -5.06
CA LYS A 110 -13.46 23.53 -4.78
C LYS A 110 -14.46 23.44 -5.92
N GLY A 111 -15.40 22.52 -5.81
CA GLY A 111 -16.46 22.30 -6.79
C GLY A 111 -17.83 22.70 -6.26
N GLU A 112 -18.75 22.99 -7.18
CA GLU A 112 -20.17 23.21 -6.89
C GLU A 112 -20.97 21.89 -6.80
N LEU A 113 -20.35 20.75 -7.15
CA LEU A 113 -21.00 19.45 -7.05
C LEU A 113 -21.01 18.91 -5.60
N PRO A 114 -21.93 17.99 -5.28
CA PRO A 114 -21.89 17.26 -4.03
C PRO A 114 -20.52 16.60 -3.79
N PRO A 115 -19.97 16.63 -2.55
CA PRO A 115 -18.63 16.13 -2.24
C PRO A 115 -18.37 14.66 -2.60
N TYR A 116 -19.43 13.85 -2.76
CA TYR A 116 -19.33 12.44 -3.13
C TYR A 116 -19.33 12.20 -4.65
N LEU A 117 -19.60 13.22 -5.47
CA LEU A 117 -19.57 13.17 -6.94
C LEU A 117 -18.36 13.91 -7.52
N GLU A 118 -17.99 15.05 -6.92
CA GLU A 118 -16.87 15.88 -7.35
C GLU A 118 -15.60 15.08 -7.68
N PRO A 119 -15.14 14.13 -6.83
CA PRO A 119 -13.89 13.42 -7.08
C PRO A 119 -13.87 12.61 -8.39
N TYR A 120 -15.04 12.11 -8.82
CA TYR A 120 -15.16 11.35 -10.06
C TYR A 120 -15.13 12.23 -11.29
N VAL A 121 -15.76 13.40 -11.22
CA VAL A 121 -15.79 14.35 -12.33
C VAL A 121 -14.41 14.97 -12.53
N SER A 122 -13.70 15.29 -11.45
CA SER A 122 -12.31 15.76 -11.52
C SER A 122 -11.42 14.71 -12.21
N LEU A 123 -11.49 13.46 -11.75
CA LEU A 123 -10.72 12.36 -12.33
C LEU A 123 -11.07 12.12 -13.81
N ALA A 124 -12.34 12.23 -14.19
CA ALA A 124 -12.80 12.09 -15.57
C ALA A 124 -12.19 13.12 -16.54
N GLY A 125 -11.79 14.29 -16.05
CA GLY A 125 -11.07 15.29 -16.85
C GLY A 125 -9.61 14.94 -17.13
N GLU A 126 -9.00 14.10 -16.29
CA GLU A 126 -7.56 13.85 -16.31
C GLU A 126 -7.16 12.56 -17.03
N ILE A 127 -8.06 11.58 -17.13
CA ILE A 127 -7.78 10.27 -17.71
C ILE A 127 -7.52 10.28 -19.23
N GLU A 128 -6.95 9.17 -19.73
CA GLU A 128 -6.77 8.86 -21.15
C GLU A 128 -7.32 7.47 -21.50
N PRO A 129 -8.07 7.29 -22.60
CA PRO A 129 -8.52 8.32 -23.55
C PRO A 129 -9.53 9.27 -22.90
N LYS A 130 -9.53 10.53 -23.34
CA LYS A 130 -10.44 11.56 -22.83
C LYS A 130 -11.91 11.14 -22.94
N MET A 131 -12.68 11.41 -21.89
CA MET A 131 -14.13 11.29 -21.95
C MET A 131 -14.73 12.31 -22.93
N PRO A 132 -15.91 12.01 -23.53
CA PRO A 132 -16.66 12.97 -24.33
C PRO A 132 -16.79 14.33 -23.61
N PRO A 133 -16.32 15.45 -24.20
CA PRO A 133 -16.30 16.75 -23.53
C PRO A 133 -17.69 17.23 -23.06
N ALA A 134 -18.75 16.81 -23.76
CA ALA A 134 -20.14 17.14 -23.41
C ALA A 134 -20.55 16.60 -22.03
N LEU A 135 -19.95 15.49 -21.58
CA LEU A 135 -20.22 14.89 -20.27
C LEU A 135 -19.56 15.65 -19.12
N VAL A 136 -18.35 16.18 -19.35
CA VAL A 136 -17.52 16.77 -18.29
C VAL A 136 -17.75 18.28 -18.11
N ARG A 137 -18.13 19.02 -19.16
CA ARG A 137 -18.25 20.49 -19.12
C ARG A 137 -19.41 21.03 -18.27
N SER A 138 -20.51 20.29 -18.13
CA SER A 138 -21.70 20.72 -17.38
C SER A 138 -22.23 19.58 -16.51
N PRO A 139 -21.44 19.10 -15.53
CA PRO A 139 -21.67 17.84 -14.86
C PRO A 139 -22.95 17.83 -14.00
N SER A 140 -23.45 18.99 -13.58
CA SER A 140 -24.70 19.12 -12.84
C SER A 140 -25.97 19.01 -13.71
N HIS A 141 -25.86 19.14 -15.03
CA HIS A 141 -27.01 19.07 -15.92
C HIS A 141 -27.53 17.63 -16.05
N THR A 142 -28.82 17.51 -16.35
CA THR A 142 -29.48 16.24 -16.68
C THR A 142 -28.80 15.58 -17.89
N LEU A 143 -28.60 14.26 -17.80
CA LEU A 143 -28.11 13.42 -18.88
C LEU A 143 -29.22 13.21 -19.93
N ASN A 144 -28.94 13.47 -21.19
CA ASN A 144 -29.86 13.18 -22.29
C ASN A 144 -29.45 11.91 -23.06
N GLU A 145 -30.26 11.50 -24.05
CA GLU A 145 -30.01 10.28 -24.86
C GLU A 145 -28.71 10.32 -25.67
N GLU A 146 -28.31 11.48 -26.17
CA GLU A 146 -27.05 11.66 -26.93
C GLU A 146 -25.85 11.52 -25.99
N ASP A 147 -25.88 12.18 -24.83
CA ASP A 147 -24.86 12.05 -23.79
C ASP A 147 -24.72 10.59 -23.33
N LEU A 148 -25.84 9.88 -23.16
CA LEU A 148 -25.83 8.47 -22.76
C LEU A 148 -25.21 7.59 -23.85
N LYS A 149 -25.55 7.83 -25.12
CA LYS A 149 -24.95 7.12 -26.25
C LYS A 149 -23.43 7.31 -26.25
N ASP A 150 -22.96 8.56 -26.21
CA ASP A 150 -21.53 8.90 -26.17
C ASP A 150 -20.81 8.25 -24.99
N LEU A 151 -21.43 8.27 -23.80
CA LEU A 151 -20.89 7.59 -22.62
C LEU A 151 -20.74 6.09 -22.85
N THR A 152 -21.77 5.42 -23.39
CA THR A 152 -21.73 3.97 -23.59
C THR A 152 -20.76 3.54 -24.67
N GLU A 153 -20.59 4.33 -25.73
CA GLU A 153 -19.57 4.11 -26.76
C GLU A 153 -18.17 4.23 -26.16
N TRP A 154 -17.91 5.31 -25.42
CA TRP A 154 -16.64 5.50 -24.71
C TRP A 154 -16.32 4.37 -23.71
N LEU A 155 -17.32 3.87 -22.97
CA LEU A 155 -17.14 2.73 -22.04
C LEU A 155 -16.76 1.44 -22.76
N LYS A 156 -17.38 1.17 -23.93
CA LYS A 156 -17.06 -0.02 -24.75
C LYS A 156 -15.65 0.08 -25.32
N GLU A 157 -15.24 1.25 -25.80
CA GLU A 157 -13.89 1.49 -26.30
C GLU A 157 -12.85 1.35 -25.19
N SER A 158 -13.11 1.94 -24.02
CA SER A 158 -12.26 1.87 -22.82
C SER A 158 -11.95 0.45 -22.39
N ILE A 159 -12.86 -0.50 -22.61
CA ILE A 159 -12.64 -1.92 -22.34
C ILE A 159 -11.52 -2.51 -23.20
N VAL A 160 -11.39 -2.03 -24.44
CA VAL A 160 -10.45 -2.53 -25.45
C VAL A 160 -9.14 -1.76 -25.38
N SER A 161 -9.19 -0.43 -25.36
CA SER A 161 -8.01 0.44 -25.33
C SER A 161 -7.33 0.48 -23.96
N GLY A 162 -8.09 0.19 -22.89
CA GLY A 162 -7.70 0.53 -21.52
C GLY A 162 -7.91 2.02 -21.24
N VAL A 163 -7.90 2.34 -19.95
CA VAL A 163 -7.92 3.71 -19.43
C VAL A 163 -6.68 3.91 -18.58
N ARG A 164 -6.06 5.08 -18.65
CA ARG A 164 -4.85 5.45 -17.91
C ARG A 164 -5.04 6.77 -17.18
N TRP A 165 -4.37 6.90 -16.06
CA TRP A 165 -4.27 8.13 -15.30
C TRP A 165 -2.92 8.19 -14.62
N ASP A 166 -2.31 9.36 -14.70
CA ASP A 166 -1.03 9.66 -14.07
C ASP A 166 -1.19 10.96 -13.27
N MET A 167 -0.73 10.94 -12.03
CA MET A 167 -0.73 12.10 -11.15
C MET A 167 0.65 12.27 -10.54
N SER A 168 1.09 13.52 -10.38
CA SER A 168 2.32 13.81 -9.65
C SER A 168 2.19 15.04 -8.77
N VAL A 169 2.63 14.92 -7.52
CA VAL A 169 2.73 16.01 -6.54
C VAL A 169 4.21 16.26 -6.29
N ASN A 170 4.70 17.41 -6.76
CA ASN A 170 6.10 17.79 -6.65
C ASN A 170 6.34 18.78 -5.52
N SER A 171 7.51 18.69 -4.91
CA SER A 171 8.08 19.65 -3.97
C SER A 171 9.60 19.74 -4.19
N SER A 172 10.29 20.64 -3.49
CA SER A 172 11.74 20.79 -3.62
C SER A 172 12.53 19.53 -3.24
N SER A 173 11.98 18.69 -2.36
CA SER A 173 12.70 17.54 -1.78
C SER A 173 12.05 16.20 -2.11
N TYR A 174 10.80 16.21 -2.56
CA TYR A 174 9.98 15.02 -2.75
C TYR A 174 9.13 15.10 -4.01
N THR A 175 8.99 13.97 -4.69
CA THR A 175 7.98 13.76 -5.73
C THR A 175 7.15 12.54 -5.36
N LEU A 176 5.83 12.72 -5.23
CA LEU A 176 4.87 11.62 -5.20
C LEU A 176 4.31 11.44 -6.62
N SER A 177 4.41 10.25 -7.19
CA SER A 177 3.81 9.89 -8.48
C SER A 177 2.84 8.75 -8.30
N LEU A 178 1.74 8.77 -9.04
CA LEU A 178 0.71 7.74 -9.01
C LEU A 178 0.34 7.40 -10.44
N HIS A 179 0.05 6.13 -10.67
CA HIS A 179 -0.35 5.61 -11.96
C HIS A 179 -1.45 4.58 -11.77
N ARG A 180 -2.49 4.69 -12.61
CA ARG A 180 -3.55 3.69 -12.72
C ARG A 180 -3.78 3.36 -14.18
N GLU A 181 -3.85 2.08 -14.50
CA GLU A 181 -4.25 1.63 -15.84
C GLU A 181 -5.18 0.41 -15.87
N GLY A 182 -6.06 0.39 -16.87
CA GLY A 182 -6.98 -0.69 -17.18
C GLY A 182 -8.39 -0.50 -16.62
N VAL A 183 -9.34 -1.24 -17.18
CA VAL A 183 -10.74 -1.30 -16.72
C VAL A 183 -10.95 -2.54 -15.87
N GLY A 184 -11.22 -2.33 -14.58
CA GLY A 184 -11.40 -3.40 -13.60
C GLY A 184 -12.65 -4.22 -13.86
N ARG A 185 -12.63 -5.45 -13.37
CA ARG A 185 -13.80 -6.33 -13.40
C ARG A 185 -14.23 -6.67 -11.97
N PRO A 186 -15.55 -6.72 -11.71
CA PRO A 186 -16.05 -7.20 -10.44
C PRO A 186 -15.44 -8.57 -10.10
N PRO A 187 -15.10 -8.80 -8.82
CA PRO A 187 -14.52 -10.06 -8.40
C PRO A 187 -15.54 -11.21 -8.53
N LYS A 188 -15.04 -12.46 -8.51
CA LYS A 188 -15.91 -13.65 -8.53
C LYS A 188 -16.64 -13.87 -7.20
N GLY A 189 -16.16 -13.24 -6.13
CA GLY A 189 -16.80 -13.24 -4.84
C GLY A 189 -16.07 -12.31 -3.86
N TRP A 190 -16.51 -12.33 -2.62
CA TRP A 190 -15.99 -11.52 -1.53
C TRP A 190 -15.81 -12.39 -0.28
N ALA A 191 -14.75 -12.15 0.48
CA ALA A 191 -14.61 -12.70 1.82
C ALA A 191 -14.45 -11.60 2.85
N ILE A 192 -14.97 -11.85 4.05
CA ILE A 192 -14.74 -10.97 5.19
C ILE A 192 -13.44 -11.42 5.83
N ALA A 193 -12.47 -10.51 5.86
CA ALA A 193 -11.15 -10.69 6.41
C ALA A 193 -11.09 -10.24 7.86
N LEU A 194 -10.57 -11.11 8.72
CA LEU A 194 -10.23 -10.78 10.11
C LEU A 194 -8.75 -10.42 10.23
N SER A 195 -8.34 -10.09 11.46
CA SER A 195 -6.94 -9.83 11.73
C SER A 195 -6.04 -11.03 11.50
N GLU A 196 -4.90 -10.79 10.84
CA GLU A 196 -3.87 -11.79 10.62
C GLU A 196 -3.28 -12.29 11.94
N ASN A 197 -3.01 -13.60 12.00
CA ASN A 197 -2.44 -14.27 13.15
C ASN A 197 -1.01 -14.71 12.87
N SER A 198 -0.14 -14.54 13.86
CA SER A 198 1.26 -14.96 13.79
C SER A 198 1.46 -16.48 13.94
N SER A 199 0.41 -17.23 14.28
CA SER A 199 0.46 -18.69 14.38
C SER A 199 -0.85 -19.31 13.89
N GLU A 200 -0.72 -20.49 13.28
CA GLU A 200 -1.85 -21.24 12.74
C GLU A 200 -2.80 -21.70 13.85
N GLU A 201 -2.26 -22.09 15.01
CA GLU A 201 -3.04 -22.49 16.18
C GLU A 201 -4.03 -21.41 16.62
N LYS A 202 -3.59 -20.14 16.67
CA LYS A 202 -4.46 -19.00 16.99
C LYS A 202 -5.54 -18.80 15.93
N ALA A 203 -5.19 -18.94 14.65
CA ALA A 203 -6.16 -18.87 13.56
C ALA A 203 -7.21 -20.00 13.65
N ARG A 204 -6.80 -21.23 13.99
CA ARG A 204 -7.70 -22.37 14.21
C ARG A 204 -8.64 -22.15 15.41
N ALA A 205 -8.13 -21.58 16.51
CA ALA A 205 -8.95 -21.19 17.66
C ALA A 205 -10.00 -20.14 17.29
N THR A 206 -9.64 -19.14 16.49
CA THR A 206 -10.56 -18.12 15.98
C THR A 206 -11.65 -18.74 15.10
N ILE A 207 -11.30 -19.65 14.19
CA ILE A 207 -12.28 -20.38 13.37
C ILE A 207 -13.27 -21.17 14.23
N LYS A 208 -12.80 -21.87 15.28
CA LYS A 208 -13.69 -22.63 16.16
C LYS A 208 -14.75 -21.73 16.80
N ARG A 209 -14.35 -20.54 17.26
CA ARG A 209 -15.26 -19.54 17.83
C ARG A 209 -16.26 -19.01 16.79
N LEU A 210 -15.79 -18.69 15.58
CA LEU A 210 -16.65 -18.23 14.49
C LEU A 210 -17.67 -19.29 14.05
N LYS A 211 -17.26 -20.56 13.97
CA LYS A 211 -18.16 -21.67 13.64
C LYS A 211 -19.27 -21.84 14.68
N ASN A 212 -18.97 -21.68 15.97
CA ASN A 212 -19.99 -21.70 17.03
C ASN A 212 -21.00 -20.55 16.92
N LEU A 213 -20.63 -19.47 16.23
CA LEU A 213 -21.48 -18.32 15.93
C LEU A 213 -22.10 -18.40 14.53
N ASN A 214 -22.05 -19.57 13.87
CA ASN A 214 -22.57 -19.82 12.52
C ASN A 214 -21.92 -18.98 11.41
N PHE A 215 -20.66 -18.55 11.58
CA PHE A 215 -19.88 -17.92 10.52
C PHE A 215 -19.02 -18.98 9.78
N PRO A 216 -19.32 -19.30 8.51
CA PRO A 216 -18.51 -20.23 7.73
C PRO A 216 -17.14 -19.59 7.48
N SER A 217 -16.08 -20.23 7.97
CA SER A 217 -14.74 -19.65 8.00
C SER A 217 -13.64 -20.64 7.68
N TYR A 218 -12.56 -20.11 7.09
CA TYR A 218 -11.37 -20.86 6.68
C TYR A 218 -10.08 -20.05 6.93
N ILE A 219 -8.93 -20.74 6.94
CA ILE A 219 -7.61 -20.12 7.06
C ILE A 219 -7.06 -19.93 5.66
N GLU A 220 -6.65 -18.70 5.35
CA GLU A 220 -5.81 -18.40 4.21
C GLU A 220 -4.37 -18.17 4.71
N ARG A 221 -3.44 -18.98 4.21
CA ARG A 221 -2.02 -18.81 4.51
C ARG A 221 -1.46 -17.71 3.60
N THR A 222 -0.93 -16.67 4.21
CA THR A 222 -0.15 -15.63 3.53
C THR A 222 1.34 -15.90 3.71
N ASP A 223 2.20 -15.10 3.08
CA ASP A 223 3.65 -15.29 3.10
C ASP A 223 4.26 -15.23 4.53
N CYS A 224 3.65 -14.46 5.43
CA CYS A 224 4.18 -14.23 6.79
C CYS A 224 3.15 -14.43 7.92
N ALA A 225 1.90 -14.77 7.60
CA ALA A 225 0.83 -14.86 8.58
C ALA A 225 -0.32 -15.80 8.15
N PHE A 226 -1.21 -16.09 9.11
CA PHE A 226 -2.43 -16.87 8.89
C PHE A 226 -3.64 -15.94 9.00
N SER A 227 -4.29 -15.65 7.88
CA SER A 227 -5.49 -14.82 7.82
C SER A 227 -6.73 -15.69 7.98
N VAL A 228 -7.69 -15.23 8.81
CA VAL A 228 -8.98 -15.90 8.94
C VAL A 228 -9.98 -15.20 8.04
N ARG A 229 -10.65 -15.96 7.18
CA ARG A 229 -11.66 -15.49 6.23
C ARG A 229 -13.03 -16.04 6.60
N ILE A 230 -14.08 -15.25 6.41
CA ILE A 230 -15.49 -15.68 6.49
C ILE A 230 -16.09 -15.58 5.08
N GLY A 231 -16.79 -16.64 4.64
CA GLY A 231 -17.29 -16.79 3.26
C GLY A 231 -16.57 -17.92 2.50
N PRO A 232 -16.38 -17.81 1.16
CA PRO A 232 -16.67 -16.66 0.31
C PRO A 232 -18.16 -16.46 0.02
N TYR A 233 -18.53 -15.24 -0.34
CA TYR A 233 -19.87 -14.84 -0.76
C TYR A 233 -19.83 -14.38 -2.21
N SER A 234 -20.82 -14.76 -3.01
CA SER A 234 -20.96 -14.29 -4.40
C SER A 234 -21.66 -12.93 -4.49
N ASN A 235 -21.96 -12.28 -3.37
CA ASN A 235 -22.66 -10.99 -3.35
C ASN A 235 -22.00 -10.07 -2.30
N TYR A 236 -21.54 -8.89 -2.73
CA TYR A 236 -20.91 -7.89 -1.87
C TYR A 236 -21.82 -7.43 -0.75
N ALA A 237 -23.08 -7.12 -1.06
CA ALA A 237 -24.05 -6.64 -0.08
C ALA A 237 -24.32 -7.69 1.01
N GLN A 238 -24.35 -8.98 0.65
CA GLN A 238 -24.43 -10.07 1.62
C GLN A 238 -23.20 -10.08 2.53
N ALA A 239 -22.00 -10.02 1.96
CA ALA A 239 -20.76 -9.95 2.72
C ALA A 239 -20.73 -8.74 3.66
N TRP A 240 -21.24 -7.59 3.20
CA TRP A 240 -21.31 -6.36 3.99
C TRP A 240 -22.29 -6.45 5.16
N LEU A 241 -23.49 -6.98 4.93
CA LEU A 241 -24.47 -7.18 5.98
C LEU A 241 -23.98 -8.18 7.04
N LEU A 242 -23.25 -9.21 6.62
CA LEU A 242 -22.63 -10.18 7.53
C LEU A 242 -21.43 -9.60 8.28
N ALA A 243 -20.59 -8.78 7.63
CA ALA A 243 -19.46 -8.11 8.26
C ALA A 243 -19.90 -7.26 9.46
N LYS A 244 -21.04 -6.56 9.34
CA LYS A 244 -21.64 -5.80 10.45
C LYS A 244 -22.08 -6.65 11.65
N LYS A 245 -22.37 -7.93 11.41
CA LYS A 245 -22.79 -8.89 12.45
C LYS A 245 -21.61 -9.61 13.11
N VAL A 246 -20.39 -9.49 12.57
CA VAL A 246 -19.20 -10.08 13.18
C VAL A 246 -18.96 -9.40 14.55
N PRO A 247 -18.87 -10.16 15.66
CA PRO A 247 -18.65 -9.56 16.97
C PRO A 247 -17.36 -8.73 17.05
N ARG A 248 -17.44 -7.59 17.75
CA ARG A 248 -16.30 -6.66 17.90
C ARG A 248 -15.07 -7.29 18.55
N GLU A 249 -15.23 -8.37 19.31
CA GLU A 249 -14.12 -9.14 19.90
C GLU A 249 -13.16 -9.74 18.87
N PHE A 250 -13.59 -9.90 17.61
CA PHE A 250 -12.72 -10.33 16.50
C PHE A 250 -11.95 -9.16 15.85
N GLY A 251 -12.12 -7.94 16.38
CA GLY A 251 -11.51 -6.72 15.88
C GLY A 251 -12.20 -6.17 14.63
N LYS A 252 -11.55 -5.16 14.03
CA LYS A 252 -12.02 -4.57 12.76
C LYS A 252 -11.87 -5.59 11.63
N VAL A 253 -12.92 -5.72 10.82
CA VAL A 253 -12.96 -6.59 9.64
C VAL A 253 -12.90 -5.78 8.34
N SER A 254 -12.40 -6.40 7.28
CA SER A 254 -12.40 -5.85 5.91
C SER A 254 -13.19 -6.78 4.98
N ILE A 255 -13.74 -6.26 3.89
CA ILE A 255 -14.34 -7.10 2.83
C ILE A 255 -13.39 -7.09 1.66
N LEU A 256 -12.88 -8.26 1.28
CA LEU A 256 -11.86 -8.40 0.25
C LEU A 256 -12.42 -9.11 -0.98
N PRO A 257 -12.04 -8.64 -2.18
CA PRO A 257 -12.38 -9.30 -3.43
C PRO A 257 -11.67 -10.66 -3.54
N ILE A 258 -12.35 -11.64 -4.15
CA ILE A 258 -11.80 -12.97 -4.45
C ILE A 258 -11.92 -13.24 -5.94
N GLY A 259 -10.77 -13.54 -6.56
CA GLY A 259 -10.68 -13.86 -7.97
C GLY A 259 -11.17 -12.73 -8.88
N GLY A 260 -11.49 -13.08 -10.11
CA GLY A 260 -11.80 -12.13 -11.20
C GLY A 260 -10.75 -12.22 -12.28
N GLY A 261 -10.85 -11.36 -13.30
CA GLY A 261 -9.87 -11.36 -14.37
C GLY A 261 -9.91 -10.07 -15.19
N ARG A 262 -8.75 -9.42 -15.28
CA ARG A 262 -8.22 -8.51 -16.32
C ARG A 262 -7.03 -7.77 -15.73
N ARG A 263 -6.00 -7.50 -16.55
CA ARG A 263 -4.81 -6.74 -16.14
C ARG A 263 -5.20 -5.30 -15.78
N THR A 264 -5.42 -5.06 -14.50
CA THR A 264 -5.44 -3.71 -13.91
C THR A 264 -4.18 -3.53 -13.09
N LEU A 265 -3.67 -2.31 -13.11
CA LEU A 265 -2.44 -1.97 -12.40
C LEU A 265 -2.61 -0.61 -11.75
N PHE A 266 -2.38 -0.57 -10.45
CA PHE A 266 -2.13 0.66 -9.71
C PHE A 266 -0.74 0.59 -9.09
N TRP A 267 0.03 1.65 -9.24
CA TRP A 267 1.25 1.85 -8.46
C TRP A 267 1.39 3.32 -8.05
N CYS A 268 2.02 3.53 -6.90
CA CYS A 268 2.46 4.84 -6.46
C CYS A 268 3.95 4.80 -6.11
N MET A 269 4.61 5.94 -6.22
CA MET A 269 6.03 6.07 -6.01
C MET A 269 6.34 7.35 -5.26
N ILE A 270 7.23 7.26 -4.27
CA ILE A 270 7.87 8.43 -3.69
C ILE A 270 9.33 8.48 -4.12
N LYS A 271 9.77 9.65 -4.60
CA LYS A 271 11.18 9.98 -4.83
C LYS A 271 11.64 11.00 -3.80
N ALA A 272 12.83 10.78 -3.23
CA ALA A 272 13.43 11.68 -2.25
C ALA A 272 14.96 11.68 -2.35
N LEU A 273 15.58 12.77 -1.92
CA LEU A 273 17.04 12.81 -1.73
C LEU A 273 17.46 11.80 -0.64
N PRO A 274 18.65 11.17 -0.75
CA PRO A 274 19.15 10.27 0.29
C PRO A 274 19.21 10.90 1.69
N SER A 275 19.66 12.15 1.78
CA SER A 275 19.67 12.96 3.02
C SER A 275 18.30 13.17 3.69
N ARG A 276 17.21 12.94 2.96
CA ARG A 276 15.82 13.09 3.41
C ARG A 276 15.14 11.77 3.71
N THR A 277 15.89 10.67 3.64
CA THR A 277 15.37 9.31 3.77
C THR A 277 16.00 8.63 4.98
N SER A 278 15.19 8.06 5.87
CA SER A 278 15.68 7.41 7.10
C SER A 278 14.85 6.19 7.45
N ILE A 279 15.44 5.24 8.18
CA ILE A 279 14.74 4.10 8.75
C ILE A 279 14.18 4.50 10.13
N THR A 280 12.87 4.32 10.33
CA THR A 280 12.23 4.52 11.64
C THR A 280 11.68 3.19 12.13
N THR A 281 11.96 2.85 13.39
CA THR A 281 11.47 1.62 14.03
C THR A 281 10.30 1.92 14.95
N ALA A 282 9.28 1.06 14.99
CA ALA A 282 8.19 1.20 15.95
C ALA A 282 8.69 1.18 17.41
N PRO A 283 9.70 0.35 17.79
CA PRO A 283 10.27 0.39 19.14
C PRO A 283 10.86 1.73 19.56
N SER A 284 11.40 2.52 18.63
CA SER A 284 11.88 3.87 18.91
C SER A 284 10.74 4.86 19.28
N ILE A 285 9.50 4.52 18.92
CA ILE A 285 8.27 5.26 19.23
C ILE A 285 7.53 4.63 20.43
N GLY A 286 8.15 3.65 21.10
CA GLY A 286 7.59 3.02 22.31
C GLY A 286 6.61 1.87 22.04
N ALA A 287 6.52 1.37 20.80
CA ALA A 287 5.63 0.27 20.44
C ALA A 287 6.39 -0.90 19.78
N ARG A 288 5.90 -2.13 19.91
CA ARG A 288 6.55 -3.28 19.23
C ARG A 288 6.31 -3.27 17.72
N LYS A 289 5.14 -2.79 17.31
CA LYS A 289 4.69 -2.58 15.94
C LYS A 289 3.64 -1.47 15.94
N LEU A 290 3.57 -0.74 14.84
CA LEU A 290 2.60 0.33 14.59
C LEU A 290 2.11 0.25 13.14
N SER A 291 0.95 0.82 12.84
CA SER A 291 0.54 1.03 11.45
C SER A 291 1.53 1.96 10.74
N LEU A 292 1.51 1.96 9.41
CA LEU A 292 2.44 2.81 8.66
C LEU A 292 2.14 4.29 8.90
N SER A 293 0.86 4.66 8.97
CA SER A 293 0.43 6.02 9.31
C SER A 293 0.92 6.45 10.69
N GLU A 294 0.79 5.59 11.71
CA GLU A 294 1.29 5.88 13.06
C GLU A 294 2.80 6.09 13.08
N ILE A 295 3.58 5.27 12.34
CA ILE A 295 5.02 5.50 12.20
C ILE A 295 5.30 6.84 11.50
N GLY A 296 4.61 7.15 10.41
CA GLY A 296 4.77 8.41 9.67
C GLY A 296 4.46 9.65 10.51
N GLU A 297 3.35 9.63 11.24
CA GLU A 297 2.88 10.74 12.08
C GLU A 297 3.80 10.98 13.28
N HIS A 298 4.10 9.93 14.05
CA HIS A 298 4.96 10.04 15.24
C HIS A 298 6.43 10.32 14.91
N SER A 299 6.84 10.07 13.66
CA SER A 299 8.17 10.45 13.16
C SER A 299 8.22 11.85 12.58
N HIS A 300 7.10 12.59 12.54
CA HIS A 300 6.97 13.90 11.89
C HIS A 300 7.45 13.89 10.43
N SER A 301 7.17 12.79 9.72
CA SER A 301 7.59 12.60 8.34
C SER A 301 6.53 13.10 7.37
N VAL A 302 6.96 13.56 6.19
CA VAL A 302 6.04 13.92 5.09
C VAL A 302 5.42 12.68 4.49
N ALA A 303 6.16 11.57 4.49
CA ALA A 303 5.73 10.30 3.98
C ALA A 303 6.39 9.12 4.72
N ALA A 304 5.81 7.94 4.55
CA ALA A 304 6.37 6.69 5.00
C ALA A 304 6.00 5.57 4.01
N VAL A 305 6.86 4.55 3.93
CA VAL A 305 6.65 3.35 3.12
C VAL A 305 7.14 2.13 3.88
N ASN A 306 6.51 0.98 3.66
CA ASN A 306 7.00 -0.26 4.26
C ASN A 306 8.44 -0.58 3.79
N ALA A 307 9.16 -1.32 4.62
CA ALA A 307 10.57 -1.61 4.44
C ALA A 307 10.81 -3.10 4.09
N GLY A 308 11.85 -3.70 4.67
CA GLY A 308 12.19 -5.11 4.44
C GLY A 308 11.32 -6.08 5.25
N PHE A 309 11.70 -7.36 5.20
CA PHE A 309 10.92 -8.44 5.81
C PHE A 309 10.96 -8.40 7.34
N PHE A 310 9.96 -9.05 7.95
CA PHE A 310 9.89 -9.24 9.39
C PHE A 310 9.16 -10.52 9.77
N TRP A 311 9.44 -11.02 10.97
CA TRP A 311 8.72 -12.13 11.58
C TRP A 311 8.22 -11.72 12.97
N LYS A 312 6.91 -11.85 13.19
CA LYS A 312 6.20 -11.35 14.39
C LYS A 312 6.39 -9.84 14.57
N ASN A 313 7.37 -9.43 15.36
CA ASN A 313 7.72 -8.05 15.70
C ASN A 313 9.23 -7.79 15.55
N ARG A 314 9.95 -8.66 14.84
CA ARG A 314 11.39 -8.53 14.61
C ARG A 314 11.68 -8.44 13.12
N PRO A 315 12.56 -7.53 12.68
CA PRO A 315 13.08 -7.55 11.33
C PRO A 315 13.75 -8.88 10.99
N VAL A 316 13.80 -9.20 9.69
CA VAL A 316 14.52 -10.34 9.13
C VAL A 316 15.48 -9.82 8.08
N GLY A 317 16.78 -9.98 8.33
CA GLY A 317 17.86 -9.43 7.51
C GLY A 317 18.54 -8.22 8.15
N THR A 318 19.67 -7.83 7.56
CA THR A 318 20.46 -6.68 7.98
C THR A 318 19.62 -5.41 8.04
N ILE A 319 19.70 -4.73 9.19
CA ILE A 319 19.29 -3.34 9.32
C ILE A 319 20.44 -2.59 9.98
N VAL A 320 20.85 -1.49 9.36
CA VAL A 320 21.78 -0.51 9.94
C VAL A 320 21.08 0.85 9.89
N ILE A 321 21.10 1.59 11.01
CA ILE A 321 20.53 2.93 11.11
C ILE A 321 21.62 3.84 11.66
N ASP A 322 22.02 4.85 10.90
CA ASP A 322 23.08 5.80 11.26
C ASP A 322 24.36 5.10 11.78
N ASP A 323 24.89 4.16 11.00
CA ASP A 323 26.02 3.27 11.33
C ASP A 323 25.78 2.27 12.47
N ILE A 324 24.58 2.21 13.07
CA ILE A 324 24.27 1.32 14.19
C ILE A 324 23.55 0.06 13.69
N PRO A 325 24.12 -1.14 13.85
CA PRO A 325 23.45 -2.39 13.50
C PRO A 325 22.25 -2.69 14.40
N VAL A 326 21.07 -2.83 13.82
CA VAL A 326 19.80 -3.07 14.54
C VAL A 326 19.32 -4.52 14.39
N SER A 327 19.61 -5.14 13.24
CA SER A 327 19.19 -6.51 12.92
C SER A 327 20.31 -7.27 12.20
N PRO A 328 20.52 -8.56 12.48
CA PRO A 328 21.61 -9.32 11.89
C PRO A 328 21.32 -9.74 10.43
N THR A 329 22.38 -10.06 9.72
CA THR A 329 22.39 -10.69 8.39
C THR A 329 21.46 -11.91 8.31
N TYR A 330 20.69 -12.01 7.21
CA TYR A 330 19.91 -13.20 6.86
C TYR A 330 20.37 -13.77 5.53
N LYS A 331 21.16 -14.85 5.60
CA LYS A 331 21.83 -15.45 4.43
C LYS A 331 22.60 -14.37 3.64
N ASN A 332 22.87 -14.60 2.36
CA ASN A 332 23.54 -13.69 1.43
C ASN A 332 22.53 -12.93 0.56
N ARG A 333 21.48 -12.37 1.17
CA ARG A 333 20.47 -11.61 0.42
C ARG A 333 20.96 -10.23 0.07
N SER A 334 20.44 -9.72 -1.03
CA SER A 334 20.70 -8.36 -1.47
C SER A 334 20.12 -7.31 -0.51
N ALA A 335 20.75 -6.14 -0.51
CA ALA A 335 20.36 -4.99 0.28
C ALA A 335 20.42 -3.71 -0.55
N VAL A 336 19.67 -2.72 -0.07
CA VAL A 336 19.85 -1.31 -0.41
C VAL A 336 20.43 -0.60 0.80
N GLY A 337 21.48 0.17 0.59
CA GLY A 337 22.05 1.08 1.56
C GLY A 337 22.09 2.50 1.02
N TRP A 338 22.20 3.50 1.88
CA TRP A 338 22.39 4.89 1.45
C TRP A 338 23.12 5.71 2.50
N ASN A 339 23.75 6.79 2.05
CA ASN A 339 24.29 7.85 2.88
C ASN A 339 23.55 9.17 2.60
N GLN A 340 24.16 10.33 2.84
CA GLN A 340 23.50 11.62 2.58
C GLN A 340 23.43 12.00 1.09
N GLU A 341 24.24 11.36 0.24
CA GLU A 341 24.48 11.75 -1.14
C GLU A 341 23.97 10.73 -2.15
N MET A 342 24.18 9.42 -1.89
CA MET A 342 23.90 8.37 -2.87
C MET A 342 23.41 7.07 -2.24
N ALA A 343 23.01 6.15 -3.12
CA ALA A 343 22.52 4.81 -2.79
C ALA A 343 23.48 3.71 -3.24
N PHE A 344 23.52 2.63 -2.46
CA PHE A 344 24.36 1.46 -2.63
C PHE A 344 23.49 0.20 -2.73
N PHE A 345 23.88 -0.75 -3.55
CA PHE A 345 23.15 -2.01 -3.76
C PHE A 345 24.16 -3.14 -3.89
N GLY A 346 23.90 -4.27 -3.25
CA GLY A 346 24.84 -5.39 -3.16
C GLY A 346 24.42 -6.41 -2.13
N ASP A 347 25.35 -7.28 -1.71
CA ASP A 347 25.12 -8.22 -0.59
C ASP A 347 25.04 -7.44 0.74
N GLY A 348 23.93 -7.58 1.46
CA GLY A 348 23.71 -6.93 2.75
C GLY A 348 24.39 -7.60 3.94
N SER A 349 25.24 -8.59 3.73
CA SER A 349 25.84 -9.38 4.80
C SER A 349 26.95 -8.62 5.53
N PHE A 350 26.89 -8.62 6.86
CA PHE A 350 27.96 -8.14 7.72
C PHE A 350 28.22 -9.08 8.90
N ARG A 351 29.39 -8.91 9.52
CA ARG A 351 29.74 -9.39 10.86
C ARG A 351 30.08 -8.20 11.75
N LEU A 352 29.89 -8.39 13.05
CA LEU A 352 30.11 -7.34 14.04
C LEU A 352 31.19 -7.80 15.02
N SER A 353 32.15 -6.93 15.31
CA SER A 353 33.21 -7.15 16.29
C SER A 353 33.35 -5.96 17.22
N VAL A 354 33.93 -6.22 18.40
CA VAL A 354 34.41 -5.19 19.31
C VAL A 354 35.93 -5.21 19.30
N GLU A 355 36.54 -4.05 19.15
CA GLU A 355 37.98 -3.83 19.25
C GLU A 355 38.29 -3.08 20.54
N CYS A 356 39.27 -3.58 21.31
CA CYS A 356 39.79 -2.91 22.49
C CYS A 356 41.30 -3.20 22.60
N GLY A 357 42.12 -2.20 22.30
CA GLY A 357 43.55 -2.39 22.08
C GLY A 357 43.78 -3.40 20.94
N ASP A 358 44.67 -4.36 21.14
CA ASP A 358 45.00 -5.40 20.14
C ASP A 358 44.01 -6.58 20.11
N LYS A 359 42.95 -6.54 20.93
CA LYS A 359 41.96 -7.62 21.03
C LYS A 359 40.73 -7.29 20.19
N SER A 360 40.36 -8.21 19.31
CA SER A 360 39.09 -8.17 18.57
C SER A 360 38.25 -9.39 18.95
N LEU A 361 37.02 -9.16 19.45
CA LEU A 361 36.08 -10.23 19.80
C LEU A 361 34.79 -10.11 18.97
N PRO A 362 34.25 -11.23 18.44
CA PRO A 362 33.02 -11.20 17.67
C PRO A 362 31.80 -10.97 18.55
N ILE A 363 30.84 -10.19 18.05
CA ILE A 363 29.49 -10.07 18.61
C ILE A 363 28.62 -11.17 18.02
N SER A 364 28.02 -11.98 18.89
CA SER A 364 27.26 -13.16 18.48
C SER A 364 25.76 -12.91 18.31
N SER A 365 25.25 -11.81 18.85
CA SER A 365 23.81 -11.53 18.88
C SER A 365 23.55 -10.02 18.87
N ILE A 366 22.49 -9.62 18.17
CA ILE A 366 22.01 -8.24 18.13
C ILE A 366 20.56 -8.25 18.61
N ASN A 367 20.25 -7.49 19.66
CA ASN A 367 18.89 -7.32 20.22
C ASN A 367 18.17 -8.65 20.57
N GLN A 368 18.95 -9.67 20.93
CA GLN A 368 18.49 -11.03 21.19
C GLN A 368 19.24 -11.63 22.39
N PRO A 369 18.67 -12.65 23.06
CA PRO A 369 19.36 -13.33 24.15
C PRO A 369 20.76 -13.81 23.74
N THR A 370 21.73 -13.54 24.60
CA THR A 370 23.14 -13.88 24.38
C THR A 370 23.47 -15.18 25.10
N SER A 371 24.21 -16.09 24.46
CA SER A 371 24.69 -17.34 25.06
C SER A 371 25.87 -17.12 26.01
N GLU A 372 26.11 -18.07 26.91
CA GLU A 372 27.25 -18.03 27.84
C GLU A 372 28.58 -17.90 27.10
N GLY A 373 29.48 -17.04 27.60
CA GLY A 373 30.79 -16.78 27.01
C GLY A 373 30.77 -15.97 25.71
N LYS A 374 29.64 -15.34 25.37
CA LYS A 374 29.47 -14.55 24.15
C LYS A 374 29.07 -13.10 24.43
N ILE A 375 29.19 -12.25 23.41
CA ILE A 375 28.86 -10.83 23.45
C ILE A 375 27.57 -10.56 22.68
N GLY A 376 26.64 -9.84 23.31
CA GLY A 376 25.45 -9.29 22.68
C GLY A 376 25.53 -7.78 22.53
N PHE A 377 25.00 -7.26 21.42
CA PHE A 377 24.84 -5.84 21.18
C PHE A 377 23.36 -5.46 21.25
N TYR A 378 23.05 -4.37 21.94
CA TYR A 378 21.70 -3.86 22.13
C TYR A 378 21.66 -2.37 21.83
N THR A 379 20.63 -1.95 21.10
CA THR A 379 20.47 -0.57 20.63
C THR A 379 19.07 -0.04 20.91
N PRO A 380 18.90 1.26 21.23
CA PRO A 380 17.60 1.90 21.45
C PRO A 380 16.69 1.86 20.22
N HIS A 381 17.22 1.64 19.01
CA HIS A 381 16.41 1.40 17.81
C HIS A 381 15.55 0.12 17.94
N PHE A 382 15.87 -0.79 18.85
CA PHE A 382 15.05 -1.97 19.16
C PHE A 382 14.25 -1.82 20.46
N GLY A 383 14.16 -0.60 20.97
CA GLY A 383 13.50 -0.24 22.22
C GLY A 383 14.51 0.18 23.29
N GLN A 384 14.17 1.20 24.06
CA GLN A 384 15.06 1.77 25.09
C GLN A 384 15.35 0.82 26.26
N PHE A 385 14.55 -0.23 26.43
CA PHE A 385 14.77 -1.26 27.44
C PHE A 385 15.21 -2.57 26.79
N ALA A 386 16.46 -2.96 27.03
CA ALA A 386 17.03 -4.22 26.56
C ALA A 386 16.53 -5.43 27.38
N THR A 387 15.26 -5.81 27.18
CA THR A 387 14.58 -6.89 27.94
C THR A 387 15.09 -8.31 27.67
N SER A 388 15.98 -8.49 26.69
CA SER A 388 16.55 -9.80 26.33
C SER A 388 17.86 -10.12 27.06
N ILE A 389 18.44 -9.15 27.77
CA ILE A 389 19.56 -9.39 28.69
C ILE A 389 19.00 -10.17 29.88
N LYS A 390 19.52 -11.38 30.09
CA LYS A 390 19.10 -12.30 31.16
C LYS A 390 20.31 -12.97 31.76
N GLY A 391 20.42 -12.91 33.09
CA GLY A 391 21.48 -13.57 33.84
C GLY A 391 22.66 -12.65 34.16
N ASN A 392 23.68 -13.25 34.78
CA ASN A 392 24.89 -12.54 35.21
C ASN A 392 25.78 -12.22 34.00
N GLY A 393 26.56 -11.15 34.12
CA GLY A 393 27.53 -10.75 33.11
C GLY A 393 28.02 -9.32 33.35
N THR A 394 28.74 -8.79 32.37
CA THR A 394 29.21 -7.40 32.36
C THR A 394 28.47 -6.62 31.27
N GLU A 395 27.91 -5.48 31.65
CA GLU A 395 27.31 -4.50 30.74
C GLU A 395 28.24 -3.32 30.55
N PHE A 396 28.48 -2.95 29.30
CA PHE A 396 29.17 -1.74 28.90
C PHE A 396 28.17 -0.82 28.23
N LEU A 397 27.91 0.34 28.85
CA LEU A 397 27.13 1.41 28.25
C LEU A 397 28.05 2.26 27.38
N LEU A 398 27.77 2.29 26.09
CA LEU A 398 28.55 2.98 25.08
C LEU A 398 27.85 4.25 24.60
N LYS A 399 28.62 5.31 24.33
CA LYS A 399 28.19 6.49 23.56
C LYS A 399 29.27 6.87 22.58
N ARG A 400 28.96 6.91 21.28
CA ARG A 400 29.93 7.16 20.19
C ARG A 400 31.22 6.33 20.34
N SER A 401 31.07 5.02 20.58
CA SER A 401 32.18 4.07 20.79
C SER A 401 33.06 4.30 22.03
N LYS A 402 32.68 5.22 22.94
CA LYS A 402 33.35 5.39 24.23
C LYS A 402 32.57 4.68 25.33
N THR A 403 33.27 3.93 26.17
CA THR A 403 32.69 3.32 27.36
C THR A 403 32.39 4.43 28.37
N ILE A 404 31.12 4.67 28.65
CA ILE A 404 30.72 5.60 29.72
C ILE A 404 30.74 4.87 31.06
N LYS A 405 30.28 3.62 31.07
CA LYS A 405 30.07 2.87 32.31
C LYS A 405 30.15 1.37 32.06
N ALA A 406 30.99 0.69 32.84
CA ALA A 406 30.91 -0.76 33.02
C ALA A 406 30.13 -1.06 34.31
N ARG A 407 29.27 -2.09 34.28
CA ARG A 407 28.58 -2.57 35.48
C ARG A 407 28.31 -4.06 35.40
N ARG A 408 28.09 -4.69 36.55
CA ARG A 408 27.53 -6.03 36.60
C ARG A 408 26.09 -5.98 36.09
N SER A 409 25.77 -6.86 35.14
CA SER A 409 24.39 -7.13 34.73
C SER A 409 23.66 -7.80 35.88
N ALA A 410 22.69 -7.10 36.46
CA ALA A 410 21.81 -7.59 37.51
C ALA A 410 20.41 -6.97 37.37
N GLY A 411 19.38 -7.78 37.59
CA GLY A 411 17.99 -7.33 37.53
C GLY A 411 17.44 -7.20 36.11
N SER A 412 16.41 -6.34 35.94
CA SER A 412 15.63 -6.20 34.71
C SER A 412 15.72 -4.80 34.07
N ASN A 413 16.56 -3.89 34.59
CA ASN A 413 16.54 -2.47 34.25
C ASN A 413 17.71 -2.06 33.33
N HIS A 414 17.67 -2.54 32.09
CA HIS A 414 18.68 -2.27 31.06
C HIS A 414 18.25 -1.12 30.13
N PHE A 415 18.17 0.08 30.69
CA PHE A 415 17.78 1.29 29.97
C PHE A 415 18.93 1.87 29.14
N MET A 416 18.60 2.38 27.95
CA MET A 416 19.48 3.11 27.02
C MET A 416 18.82 4.43 26.62
N LYS A 417 19.57 5.53 26.68
CA LYS A 417 19.19 6.78 25.99
C LYS A 417 19.30 6.61 24.48
N PRO A 418 18.67 7.48 23.66
CA PRO A 418 18.70 7.39 22.20
C PRO A 418 20.11 7.31 21.58
N GLU A 419 21.11 7.95 22.19
CA GLU A 419 22.49 7.98 21.70
C GLU A 419 23.41 6.93 22.37
N GLU A 420 22.86 6.08 23.23
CA GLU A 420 23.58 5.05 23.96
C GLU A 420 23.34 3.67 23.35
N ASN A 421 24.28 2.75 23.54
CA ASN A 421 24.11 1.33 23.22
C ASN A 421 24.65 0.48 24.36
N ILE A 422 24.23 -0.79 24.46
CA ILE A 422 24.76 -1.73 25.45
C ILE A 422 25.51 -2.86 24.75
N LEU A 423 26.74 -3.10 25.17
CA LEU A 423 27.40 -4.39 24.99
C LEU A 423 27.22 -5.21 26.26
N TYR A 424 26.74 -6.43 26.10
CA TYR A 424 26.55 -7.38 27.19
C TYR A 424 27.43 -8.60 26.97
N LEU A 425 28.42 -8.75 27.82
CA LEU A 425 29.25 -9.94 27.89
C LEU A 425 28.65 -10.88 28.92
N ARG A 426 28.06 -11.98 28.44
CA ARG A 426 27.45 -12.98 29.31
C ARG A 426 28.52 -13.91 29.85
N THR A 427 28.77 -13.81 31.15
CA THR A 427 29.74 -14.62 31.87
C THR A 427 29.38 -14.67 33.36
N SER A 428 29.87 -15.68 34.07
CA SER A 428 29.71 -15.80 35.52
C SER A 428 30.48 -14.74 36.34
N GLY A 429 31.46 -14.04 35.76
CA GLY A 429 32.33 -13.04 36.43
C GLY A 429 32.46 -11.69 35.70
N LEU A 430 33.49 -10.91 36.01
CA LEU A 430 33.90 -9.77 35.17
C LEU A 430 34.65 -10.35 33.97
N GLY A 431 34.11 -10.13 32.77
CA GLY A 431 34.73 -10.65 31.54
C GLY A 431 35.83 -9.73 30.99
N PRO A 432 36.50 -10.10 29.88
CA PRO A 432 37.44 -9.21 29.20
C PRO A 432 36.86 -7.81 29.00
N PHE A 433 37.72 -6.80 29.13
CA PHE A 433 37.42 -5.37 28.93
C PHE A 433 36.67 -4.67 30.07
N SER A 434 36.52 -5.29 31.25
CA SER A 434 35.89 -4.66 32.43
C SER A 434 36.44 -3.25 32.74
N ASP A 435 37.73 -3.03 32.50
CA ASP A 435 38.43 -1.77 32.77
C ASP A 435 38.75 -0.96 31.47
N ALA A 436 38.16 -1.34 30.34
CA ALA A 436 38.43 -0.68 29.06
C ALA A 436 37.82 0.73 29.01
N ALA A 437 38.67 1.74 28.81
CA ALA A 437 38.26 3.12 28.64
C ALA A 437 37.54 3.37 27.30
N GLU A 438 37.89 2.61 26.26
CA GLU A 438 37.32 2.74 24.92
C GLU A 438 37.08 1.36 24.31
N ILE A 439 35.92 1.18 23.68
CA ILE A 439 35.55 -0.05 22.98
C ILE A 439 34.97 0.36 21.63
N LYS A 440 35.68 0.03 20.56
CA LYS A 440 35.26 0.37 19.21
C LYS A 440 34.38 -0.74 18.64
N LEU A 441 33.20 -0.35 18.17
CA LEU A 441 32.33 -1.23 17.40
C LEU A 441 32.79 -1.22 15.93
N GLN A 442 32.96 -2.40 15.33
CA GLN A 442 33.37 -2.52 13.95
C GLN A 442 32.41 -3.41 13.18
N THR A 443 31.81 -2.86 12.12
CA THR A 443 31.00 -3.57 11.15
C THR A 443 31.89 -3.99 9.99
N ILE A 444 31.98 -5.30 9.74
CA ILE A 444 32.78 -5.88 8.66
C ILE A 444 31.80 -6.39 7.60
N TRP A 445 31.72 -5.66 6.48
CA TRP A 445 30.85 -6.00 5.36
C TRP A 445 31.45 -7.10 4.49
N SER A 446 30.60 -7.98 3.97
CA SER A 446 30.99 -8.96 2.95
C SER A 446 31.14 -8.32 1.56
N ASP A 447 30.43 -7.23 1.31
CA ASP A 447 30.44 -6.47 0.06
C ASP A 447 30.91 -5.04 0.34
N GLU A 448 31.98 -4.63 -0.34
CA GLU A 448 32.60 -3.32 -0.14
C GLU A 448 31.64 -2.17 -0.50
N ALA A 449 30.65 -2.40 -1.37
CA ALA A 449 29.64 -1.40 -1.73
C ALA A 449 28.84 -0.89 -0.52
N MET A 450 28.76 -1.66 0.57
CA MET A 450 28.00 -1.27 1.77
C MET A 450 28.81 -0.50 2.81
N ILE A 451 30.13 -0.35 2.62
CA ILE A 451 31.02 0.28 3.62
C ILE A 451 30.63 1.74 3.88
N GLU A 452 30.26 2.48 2.83
CA GLU A 452 29.90 3.90 2.94
C GLU A 452 28.43 4.14 3.32
N ALA A 453 27.61 3.08 3.34
CA ALA A 453 26.19 3.18 3.66
C ALA A 453 25.97 3.42 5.16
N LYS A 454 25.18 4.45 5.48
CA LYS A 454 24.81 4.81 6.86
C LYS A 454 23.50 4.17 7.29
N GLN A 455 22.63 3.97 6.33
CA GLN A 455 21.36 3.28 6.45
C GLN A 455 21.43 2.04 5.55
N VAL A 456 21.02 0.87 6.01
CA VAL A 456 21.00 -0.37 5.20
C VAL A 456 19.76 -1.18 5.51
N ILE A 457 19.10 -1.69 4.49
CA ILE A 457 18.01 -2.67 4.58
C ILE A 457 18.31 -3.84 3.65
N GLN A 458 18.51 -5.02 4.21
CA GLN A 458 18.53 -6.27 3.45
C GLN A 458 17.10 -6.75 3.20
N ALA A 459 16.80 -7.08 1.95
CA ALA A 459 15.49 -7.55 1.55
C ALA A 459 15.63 -8.58 0.42
N GLY A 460 15.45 -8.17 -0.82
CA GLY A 460 15.67 -8.97 -2.00
C GLY A 460 14.40 -9.57 -2.63
N PRO A 461 14.54 -10.15 -3.82
CA PRO A 461 15.78 -10.17 -4.61
C PRO A 461 16.06 -8.84 -5.31
N MET A 462 17.30 -8.62 -5.75
CA MET A 462 17.63 -7.56 -6.70
C MET A 462 16.92 -7.84 -8.03
N ILE A 463 16.28 -6.82 -8.60
CA ILE A 463 15.44 -6.95 -9.80
C ILE A 463 15.91 -6.07 -10.97
N LEU A 464 16.81 -5.12 -10.71
CA LEU A 464 17.41 -4.26 -11.73
C LEU A 464 18.84 -3.86 -11.34
N GLY A 465 19.72 -3.73 -12.34
CA GLY A 465 21.13 -3.36 -12.13
C GLY A 465 22.04 -4.51 -11.66
N LEU A 466 21.68 -5.74 -12.05
CA LEU A 466 22.48 -6.94 -11.80
C LEU A 466 23.55 -7.13 -12.88
N GLU A 467 24.76 -7.47 -12.47
CA GLU A 467 25.79 -8.06 -13.35
C GLU A 467 25.62 -9.58 -13.36
N GLY A 468 24.70 -10.09 -14.20
CA GLY A 468 24.44 -11.52 -14.33
C GLY A 468 22.96 -11.91 -14.22
N PRO A 469 22.65 -13.21 -14.27
CA PRO A 469 21.27 -13.69 -14.25
C PRO A 469 20.61 -13.42 -12.90
N PHE A 470 19.29 -13.22 -12.93
CA PHE A 470 18.45 -13.07 -11.74
C PHE A 470 18.66 -14.24 -10.77
N SER A 471 19.16 -13.95 -9.57
CA SER A 471 19.22 -14.91 -8.46
C SER A 471 17.87 -14.95 -7.76
N SER A 472 17.36 -16.15 -7.49
CA SER A 472 16.13 -16.31 -6.73
C SER A 472 16.28 -15.94 -5.25
N GLU A 473 17.50 -15.78 -4.72
CA GLU A 473 17.81 -15.44 -3.33
C GLU A 473 16.98 -16.22 -2.28
N TRP A 474 16.74 -17.51 -2.58
CA TRP A 474 15.95 -18.43 -1.76
C TRP A 474 14.46 -18.06 -1.62
N PHE A 475 13.93 -17.21 -2.51
CA PHE A 475 12.50 -16.95 -2.62
C PHE A 475 11.79 -18.07 -3.37
N SER A 476 10.56 -18.35 -2.96
CA SER A 476 9.76 -19.41 -3.58
C SER A 476 9.30 -19.01 -4.98
N ASP A 477 8.99 -20.01 -5.81
CA ASP A 477 8.41 -19.81 -7.14
C ASP A 477 7.15 -18.92 -7.10
N SER A 478 6.31 -19.09 -6.07
CA SER A 478 5.12 -18.25 -5.89
C SER A 478 5.47 -16.77 -5.72
N ILE A 479 6.53 -16.45 -4.98
CA ILE A 479 6.96 -15.06 -4.78
C ILE A 479 7.57 -14.49 -6.07
N ILE A 480 8.21 -15.32 -6.89
CA ILE A 480 8.91 -14.86 -8.11
C ILE A 480 7.92 -14.68 -9.27
N ASN A 481 7.13 -15.73 -9.54
CA ASN A 481 6.39 -15.88 -10.78
C ASN A 481 4.89 -15.55 -10.69
N LYS A 482 4.34 -15.33 -9.48
CA LYS A 482 2.93 -14.88 -9.33
C LYS A 482 2.83 -13.39 -9.07
N ARG A 483 1.68 -12.83 -9.45
CA ARG A 483 1.34 -11.44 -9.15
C ARG A 483 0.98 -11.27 -7.69
N HIS A 484 1.63 -10.32 -7.05
CA HIS A 484 1.37 -9.90 -5.68
C HIS A 484 1.47 -8.38 -5.58
N PRO A 485 0.90 -7.76 -4.54
CA PRO A 485 1.30 -6.42 -4.14
C PRO A 485 2.81 -6.42 -3.86
N ARG A 486 3.51 -5.38 -4.34
CA ARG A 486 4.97 -5.26 -4.23
C ARG A 486 5.36 -3.93 -3.63
N THR A 487 6.49 -3.93 -2.95
CA THR A 487 7.22 -2.70 -2.64
C THR A 487 8.62 -2.85 -3.20
N LEU A 488 9.12 -1.84 -3.89
CA LEU A 488 10.45 -1.79 -4.47
C LEU A 488 11.19 -0.62 -3.87
N ALA A 489 12.50 -0.77 -3.69
CA ALA A 489 13.41 0.34 -3.43
C ALA A 489 14.41 0.43 -4.59
N GLY A 490 14.75 1.64 -5.01
CA GLY A 490 15.67 1.82 -6.11
C GLY A 490 16.27 3.22 -6.19
N TRP A 491 17.10 3.41 -7.21
CA TRP A 491 17.88 4.61 -7.43
C TRP A 491 17.72 5.03 -8.89
N ASP A 492 17.44 6.32 -9.15
CA ASP A 492 17.33 6.86 -10.51
C ASP A 492 18.61 7.57 -11.01
N GLY A 493 19.67 7.59 -10.20
CA GLY A 493 20.90 8.33 -10.49
C GLY A 493 21.12 9.54 -9.57
N ASP A 494 20.04 10.06 -8.97
CA ASP A 494 20.05 11.26 -8.13
C ASP A 494 19.18 11.13 -6.86
N ARG A 495 18.07 10.40 -6.95
CA ARG A 495 17.11 10.23 -5.84
C ARG A 495 16.81 8.77 -5.57
N LEU A 496 16.60 8.48 -4.29
CA LEU A 496 16.05 7.20 -3.86
C LEU A 496 14.56 7.18 -4.17
N CYS A 497 14.09 6.03 -4.64
CA CYS A 497 12.72 5.83 -5.06
C CYS A 497 12.13 4.60 -4.36
N TRP A 498 10.94 4.75 -3.80
CA TRP A 498 10.14 3.62 -3.33
C TRP A 498 8.86 3.52 -4.15
N ILE A 499 8.64 2.36 -4.78
CA ILE A 499 7.45 2.07 -5.59
C ILE A 499 6.60 1.06 -4.84
N VAL A 500 5.32 1.36 -4.63
CA VAL A 500 4.31 0.44 -4.10
C VAL A 500 3.35 0.08 -5.21
N ILE A 501 3.19 -1.20 -5.48
CA ILE A 501 2.27 -1.77 -6.46
C ILE A 501 1.15 -2.47 -5.68
N ASP A 502 -0.10 -2.06 -5.90
CA ASP A 502 -1.26 -2.72 -5.29
C ASP A 502 -1.53 -4.05 -5.96
N GLY A 503 -2.19 -4.97 -5.27
CA GLY A 503 -2.51 -6.28 -5.83
C GLY A 503 -3.62 -7.02 -5.09
N ARG A 504 -3.95 -8.22 -5.60
CA ARG A 504 -5.03 -9.10 -5.07
C ARG A 504 -6.44 -8.51 -5.20
N SER A 505 -6.64 -7.52 -6.08
CA SER A 505 -7.95 -6.97 -6.37
C SER A 505 -8.14 -6.82 -7.88
N SER A 506 -8.82 -7.78 -8.51
CA SER A 506 -9.09 -7.75 -9.96
C SER A 506 -9.92 -6.54 -10.43
N TRP A 507 -10.52 -5.82 -9.48
CA TRP A 507 -11.27 -4.60 -9.76
C TRP A 507 -10.39 -3.34 -9.70
N HIS A 508 -9.33 -3.37 -8.90
CA HIS A 508 -8.44 -2.23 -8.63
C HIS A 508 -7.05 -2.42 -9.21
N SER A 509 -6.35 -3.46 -8.76
CA SER A 509 -5.01 -3.84 -9.23
C SER A 509 -4.74 -5.32 -8.98
N ASP A 510 -4.23 -6.01 -9.99
CA ASP A 510 -3.87 -7.44 -9.91
C ASP A 510 -2.53 -7.68 -9.19
N GLY A 511 -1.67 -6.67 -9.12
CA GLY A 511 -0.29 -6.78 -8.66
C GLY A 511 0.68 -7.05 -9.79
N ALA A 512 1.92 -7.36 -9.42
CA ALA A 512 3.00 -7.61 -10.38
C ALA A 512 3.78 -8.87 -10.01
N THR A 513 4.18 -9.61 -11.03
CA THR A 513 5.32 -10.54 -10.93
C THR A 513 6.62 -9.76 -10.72
N LEU A 514 7.70 -10.39 -10.29
CA LEU A 514 8.98 -9.67 -10.14
C LEU A 514 9.50 -9.12 -11.47
N SER A 515 9.27 -9.82 -12.59
CA SER A 515 9.64 -9.33 -13.92
C SER A 515 8.83 -8.11 -14.35
N GLU A 516 7.53 -8.09 -14.08
CA GLU A 516 6.68 -6.90 -14.33
C GLU A 516 7.08 -5.74 -13.40
N ALA A 517 7.40 -6.02 -12.14
CA ALA A 517 7.87 -5.01 -11.20
C ALA A 517 9.21 -4.40 -11.64
N ALA A 518 10.13 -5.21 -12.17
CA ALA A 518 11.38 -4.74 -12.77
C ALA A 518 11.15 -3.88 -14.02
N PHE A 519 10.14 -4.22 -14.82
CA PHE A 519 9.73 -3.40 -15.97
C PHE A 519 9.19 -2.04 -15.51
N ILE A 520 8.30 -2.01 -14.51
CA ILE A 520 7.77 -0.76 -13.93
C ILE A 520 8.90 0.10 -13.35
N ALA A 521 9.82 -0.49 -12.58
CA ALA A 521 10.99 0.20 -12.05
C ALA A 521 11.82 0.88 -13.15
N ARG A 522 12.06 0.17 -14.26
CA ARG A 522 12.80 0.71 -15.40
C ARG A 522 12.06 1.84 -16.11
N GLN A 523 10.74 1.70 -16.31
CA GLN A 523 9.91 2.76 -16.89
C GLN A 523 9.86 4.01 -15.99
N ALA A 524 9.95 3.84 -14.67
CA ALA A 524 10.05 4.93 -13.70
C ALA A 524 11.45 5.61 -13.66
N GLY A 525 12.38 5.16 -14.50
CA GLY A 525 13.73 5.71 -14.65
C GLY A 525 14.76 5.17 -13.65
N LEU A 526 14.46 4.07 -12.94
CA LEU A 526 15.42 3.48 -12.01
C LEU A 526 16.56 2.79 -12.78
N VAL A 527 17.78 2.94 -12.29
CA VAL A 527 18.99 2.26 -12.79
C VAL A 527 19.33 1.02 -11.96
N LYS A 528 18.99 1.02 -10.67
CA LYS A 528 19.11 -0.11 -9.75
C LYS A 528 17.81 -0.24 -8.95
N ALA A 529 17.38 -1.47 -8.69
CA ALA A 529 16.18 -1.72 -7.89
C ALA A 529 16.21 -3.09 -7.22
N ILE A 530 15.67 -3.14 -6.01
CA ILE A 530 15.52 -4.32 -5.17
C ILE A 530 14.04 -4.48 -4.77
N ASN A 531 13.57 -5.72 -4.69
CA ASN A 531 12.27 -6.03 -4.10
C ASN A 531 12.33 -5.96 -2.56
N MET A 532 11.30 -5.40 -1.95
CA MET A 532 11.13 -5.26 -0.50
C MET A 532 10.03 -6.19 0.02
N ASP A 533 9.63 -6.06 1.29
CA ASP A 533 8.48 -6.81 1.79
C ASP A 533 7.20 -6.41 1.04
N GLY A 534 6.39 -7.41 0.70
CA GLY A 534 5.26 -7.27 -0.22
C GLY A 534 3.92 -7.66 0.41
N GLY A 535 2.95 -7.93 -0.46
CA GLY A 535 1.63 -8.43 -0.04
C GLY A 535 0.91 -7.45 0.88
N GLY A 536 0.42 -7.94 2.02
CA GLY A 536 -0.29 -7.11 3.00
C GLY A 536 0.57 -6.02 3.65
N SER A 537 1.90 -6.06 3.48
CA SER A 537 2.81 -5.01 3.97
C SER A 537 2.95 -3.84 3.01
N SER A 538 2.62 -3.99 1.72
CA SER A 538 2.84 -2.97 0.69
C SER A 538 1.95 -1.75 0.89
N GLN A 539 2.54 -0.69 1.43
CA GLN A 539 1.84 0.52 1.89
C GLN A 539 2.70 1.76 1.69
N LEU A 540 2.09 2.84 1.20
CA LEU A 540 2.66 4.18 1.13
C LEU A 540 1.70 5.17 1.80
N TRP A 541 2.21 5.91 2.77
CA TRP A 541 1.51 6.98 3.46
C TRP A 541 2.14 8.32 3.11
N TRP A 542 1.33 9.33 2.84
CA TRP A 542 1.74 10.67 2.45
C TRP A 542 0.83 11.71 3.10
N LYS A 543 1.41 12.60 3.91
CA LYS A 543 0.74 13.76 4.54
C LYS A 543 -0.64 13.44 5.15
N GLY A 544 -0.71 12.39 5.96
CA GLY A 544 -1.94 12.00 6.67
C GLY A 544 -2.83 11.01 5.92
N ILE A 545 -2.48 10.61 4.69
CA ILE A 545 -3.32 9.75 3.85
C ILE A 545 -2.53 8.53 3.40
N THR A 546 -3.11 7.34 3.54
CA THR A 546 -2.63 6.12 2.86
C THR A 546 -2.97 6.22 1.37
N VAL A 547 -1.95 6.27 0.51
CA VAL A 547 -2.10 6.59 -0.92
C VAL A 547 -2.60 5.38 -1.71
N ASN A 548 -2.07 4.20 -1.41
CA ASN A 548 -2.43 2.96 -2.08
C ASN A 548 -3.57 2.24 -1.33
N LEU A 549 -4.14 1.19 -1.92
CA LEU A 549 -5.18 0.36 -1.30
C LEU A 549 -4.55 -0.92 -0.73
N PRO A 550 -4.33 -1.01 0.60
CA PRO A 550 -3.69 -2.19 1.19
C PRO A 550 -4.49 -3.46 0.89
N SER A 551 -3.82 -4.55 0.53
CA SER A 551 -4.48 -5.77 0.04
C SER A 551 -5.40 -6.45 1.07
N GLU A 552 -5.19 -6.18 2.36
CA GLU A 552 -6.03 -6.67 3.46
C GLU A 552 -7.11 -5.66 3.88
N GLY A 553 -7.32 -4.60 3.10
CA GLY A 553 -8.31 -3.54 3.31
C GLY A 553 -7.99 -2.61 4.49
N ARG A 554 -6.80 -2.74 5.07
CA ARG A 554 -6.32 -1.96 6.21
C ARG A 554 -4.80 -2.01 6.30
N GLU A 555 -4.23 -1.05 7.01
CA GLU A 555 -2.80 -1.04 7.30
C GLU A 555 -2.38 -2.25 8.14
N ARG A 556 -1.18 -2.76 7.84
CA ARG A 556 -0.58 -3.90 8.53
C ARG A 556 0.41 -3.32 9.52
N PRO A 557 0.32 -3.65 10.82
CA PRO A 557 1.31 -3.18 11.77
C PRO A 557 2.71 -3.72 11.46
N LEU A 558 3.69 -2.82 11.34
CA LEU A 558 5.08 -3.07 10.98
C LEU A 558 6.02 -2.78 12.18
N PRO A 559 7.14 -3.51 12.31
CA PRO A 559 8.16 -3.19 13.31
C PRO A 559 9.06 -2.01 12.90
N TYR A 560 9.09 -1.66 11.62
CA TYR A 560 9.88 -0.55 11.07
C TYR A 560 9.38 -0.17 9.68
N ALA A 561 9.73 1.03 9.24
CA ALA A 561 9.40 1.59 7.94
C ALA A 561 10.52 2.51 7.45
N VAL A 562 10.49 2.86 6.17
CA VAL A 562 11.28 3.98 5.64
C VAL A 562 10.42 5.24 5.72
N THR A 563 11.02 6.32 6.21
CA THR A 563 10.36 7.59 6.48
C THR A 563 11.10 8.73 5.78
N PHE A 564 10.37 9.75 5.35
CA PHE A 564 10.90 10.86 4.54
C PHE A 564 10.67 12.21 5.24
N ARG A 565 11.74 12.95 5.58
CA ARG A 565 11.73 14.12 6.49
C ARG A 565 12.35 15.40 5.94
#